data_AF-A0A1S3X4U1-F1
#
_entry.id   AF-A0A1S3X4U1-F1
#
_cell.length_a   1.000
_cell.length_b   1.000
_cell.length_c   1.000
_cell.angle_alpha   90.00
_cell.angle_beta   90.00
_cell.angle_gamma   90.00
#
_symmetry.space_group_name_H-M   'P 1'
#
loop_
_entity.id
_entity.type
_entity.pdbx_description
1 polymer ?
#
loop_
_entity_poly.entity_id
_entity_poly.type
_entity_poly.pdbx_seq_one_letter_code
_entity_poly.pdbx_strand_id
1 'polypeptide(L)'
;MDSEDPMDEASPVTGLLPLASASQQPYVSELLSFTLDRLHKEPELLRVDAERIRRQMQEVAVGNYRAFISAADALHAIREEVSSVDKHLESLIDEIPKLTSGCSEFSTSAEHILEKRKMNQTLLANHSTLLDLLEIPQLMDTCVRNGNYDEALDLEAFVSKLSTMHPKLPVIQALAAEVRQTTQSLLSQLLQRLRSNIQLPECLRIIGYLRRIGVFNEYEMRLQYCAMGLGWVGLDFRGLLPPLFEEAVLKLFSKNMNAAVENFQLVLDSHRWVPLPAVGFPASSFGEESQEDVTPPSSLMEHPPLAVFVNGVSVAMNELRPCAPLSLKHVLAQELVKGLQTVSDSLLRYNTTRMLRENESLLFLSLCRAFIEVAFPHCVSCFGRCYPGGAALIADAKTLFDGISRLLVTSSSRELPKPVRNSEAKSISENGDMPNKENGVVLSTEQAESTNTEEEPNNVPSKNEEKPGNVSS
;
A
#
# COMPACT_ATOMS: atom_id res chain seq x y z
N MET A 1 24.17 24.08 52.27
CA MET A 1 23.35 25.30 52.12
C MET A 1 22.76 25.60 53.49
N ASP A 2 23.62 25.90 54.47
CA ASP A 2 24.42 27.15 54.60
C ASP A 2 23.46 28.31 54.85
N SER A 3 23.51 29.10 55.93
CA SER A 3 24.48 29.33 57.01
C SER A 3 23.65 30.01 58.14
N GLU A 4 24.03 30.18 59.40
CA GLU A 4 25.28 30.73 59.94
C GLU A 4 25.17 30.66 61.48
N ASP A 5 26.21 30.17 62.14
CA ASP A 5 26.52 30.36 63.57
C ASP A 5 27.33 31.68 63.71
N PRO A 6 27.41 32.38 64.87
CA PRO A 6 28.42 31.98 65.87
C PRO A 6 28.20 32.37 67.36
N MET A 7 28.90 31.61 68.21
CA MET A 7 29.68 31.97 69.42
C MET A 7 29.01 32.79 70.54
N ASP A 8 28.82 32.28 71.76
CA ASP A 8 29.78 31.81 72.79
C ASP A 8 30.42 32.95 73.62
N GLU A 9 30.53 32.66 74.93
CA GLU A 9 31.20 33.39 76.02
C GLU A 9 30.57 34.65 76.67
N ALA A 10 29.85 34.43 77.78
CA ALA A 10 29.98 35.27 78.98
C ALA A 10 29.36 34.60 80.23
N SER A 11 30.15 33.79 80.95
CA SER A 11 29.96 33.54 82.39
C SER A 11 31.29 33.14 83.02
N PRO A 12 32.08 34.09 83.52
CA PRO A 12 33.29 33.80 84.25
C PRO A 12 32.93 33.53 85.71
N VAL A 13 33.30 32.37 86.23
CA VAL A 13 34.28 32.15 87.31
C VAL A 13 34.21 30.65 87.62
N THR A 14 34.57 29.84 86.62
CA THR A 14 34.89 28.41 86.77
C THR A 14 36.30 28.34 87.33
N GLY A 15 36.44 28.73 88.59
CA GLY A 15 37.72 28.87 89.24
C GLY A 15 37.63 28.36 90.66
N LEU A 16 37.59 27.04 90.81
CA LEU A 16 38.34 26.25 91.79
C LEU A 16 37.95 24.76 91.68
N LEU A 17 38.93 23.95 91.23
CA LEU A 17 39.03 22.47 91.22
C LEU A 17 38.62 21.71 89.91
N PRO A 18 39.61 21.36 89.05
CA PRO A 18 39.44 20.63 87.78
C PRO A 18 39.09 19.13 87.87
N LEU A 19 38.63 18.62 89.01
CA LEU A 19 38.54 17.17 89.28
C LEU A 19 37.11 16.62 89.49
N ALA A 20 36.06 17.43 89.29
CA ALA A 20 34.68 17.02 89.58
C ALA A 20 33.69 17.41 88.45
N SER A 21 32.81 16.47 88.06
CA SER A 21 31.73 16.72 87.08
C SER A 21 30.69 17.72 87.63
N ALA A 22 29.87 18.34 86.76
CA ALA A 22 28.95 19.41 87.15
C ALA A 22 27.99 19.07 88.32
N SER A 23 27.68 17.78 88.52
CA SER A 23 26.85 17.28 89.64
C SER A 23 27.62 17.12 90.96
N GLN A 24 28.95 17.07 90.93
CA GLN A 24 29.83 16.86 92.09
C GLN A 24 30.41 18.17 92.65
N GLN A 25 30.35 19.26 91.87
CA GLN A 25 30.75 20.61 92.26
C GLN A 25 30.16 21.11 93.60
N PRO A 26 28.85 20.95 93.91
CA PRO A 26 28.30 21.38 95.19
C PRO A 26 28.91 20.62 96.38
N TYR A 27 29.15 19.32 96.23
CA TYR A 27 29.77 18.51 97.28
C TYR A 27 31.23 18.91 97.54
N VAL A 28 31.98 19.21 96.47
CA VAL A 28 33.37 19.71 96.58
C VAL A 28 33.42 21.08 97.26
N SER A 29 32.45 21.96 96.99
CA SER A 29 32.34 23.26 97.68
C SER A 29 32.03 23.12 99.18
N GLU A 30 31.26 22.10 99.56
CA GLU A 30 30.96 21.78 100.96
C GLU A 30 32.19 21.21 101.68
N LEU A 31 33.00 20.41 100.98
CA LEU A 31 34.25 19.84 101.50
C LEU A 31 35.29 20.91 101.89
N LEU A 32 35.38 21.99 101.11
CA LEU A 32 36.27 23.14 101.38
C LEU A 32 35.83 23.97 102.60
N SER A 33 34.58 23.81 103.05
CA SER A 33 34.02 24.52 104.21
C SER A 33 34.23 23.77 105.54
N PHE A 34 34.77 22.55 105.52
CA PHE A 34 34.95 21.72 106.70
C PHE A 34 36.26 21.99 107.45
N THR A 35 36.24 21.85 108.78
CA THR A 35 37.45 21.92 109.63
C THR A 35 38.34 20.68 109.44
N LEU A 36 39.65 20.83 109.66
CA LEU A 36 40.64 19.77 109.37
C LEU A 36 40.34 18.43 110.08
N ASP A 37 39.77 18.47 111.29
CA ASP A 37 39.35 17.29 112.06
C ASP A 37 38.13 16.57 111.44
N ARG A 38 37.22 17.33 110.82
CA ARG A 38 36.04 16.80 110.12
C ARG A 38 36.45 16.24 108.75
N LEU A 39 37.34 16.92 108.04
CA LEU A 39 37.88 16.44 106.76
C LEU A 39 38.68 15.14 106.91
N HIS A 40 39.38 14.95 108.03
CA HIS A 40 40.10 13.69 108.31
C HIS A 40 39.15 12.51 108.60
N LYS A 41 37.96 12.79 109.16
CA LYS A 41 36.91 11.78 109.44
C LYS A 41 35.94 11.57 108.27
N GLU A 42 35.89 12.49 107.32
CA GLU A 42 35.00 12.45 106.15
C GLU A 42 35.14 11.17 105.31
N PRO A 43 36.32 10.60 105.02
CA PRO A 43 36.43 9.36 104.26
C PRO A 43 35.80 8.16 104.99
N GLU A 44 35.95 8.10 106.32
CA GLU A 44 35.31 7.07 107.14
C GLU A 44 33.80 7.30 107.23
N LEU A 45 33.33 8.55 107.33
CA LEU A 45 31.92 8.91 107.28
C LEU A 45 31.29 8.51 105.93
N LEU A 46 31.93 8.86 104.81
CA LEU A 46 31.50 8.46 103.47
C LEU A 46 31.53 6.95 103.29
N ARG A 47 32.53 6.25 103.85
CA ARG A 47 32.59 4.79 103.80
C ARG A 47 31.43 4.17 104.57
N VAL A 48 31.14 4.69 105.77
CA VAL A 48 30.01 4.24 106.59
C VAL A 48 28.68 4.56 105.91
N ASP A 49 28.52 5.75 105.33
CA ASP A 49 27.31 6.13 104.61
C ASP A 49 27.15 5.35 103.29
N ALA A 50 28.22 5.08 102.56
CA ALA A 50 28.20 4.22 101.38
C ALA A 50 27.86 2.76 101.75
N GLU A 51 28.42 2.22 102.82
CA GLU A 51 28.06 0.91 103.34
C GLU A 51 26.61 0.86 103.82
N ARG A 52 26.12 1.94 104.45
CA ARG A 52 24.73 2.10 104.88
C ARG A 52 23.79 2.15 103.68
N ILE A 53 24.06 2.99 102.69
CA ILE A 53 23.28 3.09 101.45
C ILE A 53 23.32 1.76 100.71
N ARG A 54 24.47 1.09 100.64
CA ARG A 54 24.59 -0.24 100.02
C ARG A 54 23.74 -1.27 100.76
N ARG A 55 23.73 -1.27 102.10
CA ARG A 55 22.85 -2.14 102.90
C ARG A 55 21.38 -1.81 102.70
N GLN A 56 21.00 -0.53 102.71
CA GLN A 56 19.63 -0.10 102.43
C GLN A 56 19.19 -0.47 101.02
N MET A 57 20.06 -0.32 100.03
CA MET A 57 19.79 -0.69 98.64
C MET A 57 19.69 -2.21 98.49
N GLN A 58 20.50 -2.98 99.23
CA GLN A 58 20.38 -4.45 99.32
C GLN A 58 19.09 -4.87 100.02
N GLU A 59 18.71 -4.24 101.12
CA GLU A 59 17.45 -4.51 101.82
C GLU A 59 16.23 -4.17 100.96
N VAL A 60 16.26 -3.06 100.23
CA VAL A 60 15.19 -2.68 99.28
C VAL A 60 15.18 -3.60 98.07
N ALA A 61 16.36 -3.97 97.54
CA ALA A 61 16.46 -4.91 96.43
C ALA A 61 15.97 -6.32 96.82
N VAL A 62 16.29 -6.80 98.03
CA VAL A 62 15.86 -8.11 98.55
C VAL A 62 14.41 -8.06 99.04
N GLY A 63 13.95 -6.95 99.61
CA GLY A 63 12.56 -6.77 100.04
C GLY A 63 11.60 -6.68 98.85
N ASN A 64 12.02 -6.01 97.77
CA ASN A 64 11.19 -5.76 96.59
C ASN A 64 11.69 -6.46 95.33
N TYR A 65 12.49 -7.53 95.43
CA TYR A 65 13.06 -8.23 94.25
C TYR A 65 11.98 -8.67 93.25
N ARG A 66 10.79 -9.07 93.74
CA ARG A 66 9.65 -9.41 92.89
C ARG A 66 9.17 -8.24 92.04
N ALA A 67 9.12 -7.03 92.59
CA ALA A 67 8.73 -5.83 91.84
C ALA A 67 9.77 -5.51 90.75
N PHE A 68 11.07 -5.70 91.04
CA PHE A 68 12.13 -5.52 90.04
C PHE A 68 12.08 -6.57 88.93
N ILE A 69 11.84 -7.85 89.27
CA ILE A 69 11.66 -8.91 88.26
C ILE A 69 10.42 -8.63 87.42
N SER A 70 9.27 -8.31 88.04
CA SER A 70 8.05 -7.97 87.29
C SER A 70 8.21 -6.72 86.42
N ALA A 71 8.98 -5.73 86.86
CA ALA A 71 9.31 -4.55 86.05
C ALA A 71 10.24 -4.90 84.87
N ALA A 72 11.22 -5.79 85.09
CA ALA A 72 12.10 -6.28 84.04
C ALA A 72 11.35 -7.16 83.02
N ASP A 73 10.48 -8.05 83.48
CA ASP A 73 9.61 -8.88 82.63
C ASP A 73 8.63 -8.00 81.83
N ALA A 74 8.04 -6.99 82.45
CA ALA A 74 7.19 -6.02 81.76
C ALA A 74 7.98 -5.21 80.72
N LEU A 75 9.20 -4.76 81.03
CA LEU A 75 10.07 -4.08 80.07
C LEU A 75 10.45 -5.00 78.91
N HIS A 76 10.69 -6.29 79.17
CA HIS A 76 10.99 -7.27 78.13
C HIS A 76 9.77 -7.51 77.23
N ALA A 77 8.59 -7.72 77.82
CA ALA A 77 7.33 -7.84 77.08
C ALA A 77 7.04 -6.60 76.23
N ILE A 78 7.22 -5.40 76.78
CA ILE A 78 7.07 -4.14 76.01
C ILE A 78 8.05 -4.09 74.85
N ARG A 79 9.31 -4.51 75.06
CA ARG A 79 10.31 -4.52 73.99
C ARG A 79 9.95 -5.51 72.88
N GLU A 80 9.43 -6.68 73.22
CA GLU A 80 8.95 -7.65 72.24
C GLU A 80 7.72 -7.14 71.49
N GLU A 81 6.73 -6.59 72.18
CA GLU A 81 5.54 -6.01 71.55
C GLU A 81 5.89 -4.82 70.64
N VAL A 82 6.81 -3.95 71.04
CA VAL A 82 7.29 -2.86 70.17
C VAL A 82 7.98 -3.42 68.92
N SER A 83 8.78 -4.48 69.06
CA SER A 83 9.39 -5.14 67.89
C SER A 83 8.37 -5.84 66.99
N SER A 84 7.26 -6.33 67.57
CA SER A 84 6.14 -6.88 66.83
C SER A 84 5.43 -5.78 66.04
N VAL A 85 5.14 -4.64 66.68
CA VAL A 85 4.52 -3.48 66.03
C VAL A 85 5.39 -2.98 64.88
N ASP A 86 6.70 -2.89 65.07
CA ASP A 86 7.65 -2.47 64.03
C ASP A 86 7.56 -3.38 62.78
N LYS A 87 7.57 -4.70 62.97
CA LYS A 87 7.40 -5.68 61.88
C LYS A 87 6.04 -5.58 61.19
N HIS A 88 4.95 -5.36 61.94
CA HIS A 88 3.63 -5.18 61.34
C HIS A 88 3.54 -3.87 60.57
N LEU A 89 4.22 -2.81 61.04
CA LEU A 89 4.29 -1.53 60.36
C LEU A 89 5.08 -1.65 59.05
N GLU A 90 6.21 -2.35 59.05
CA GLU A 90 6.98 -2.66 57.83
C GLU A 90 6.14 -3.45 56.83
N SER A 91 5.44 -4.49 57.27
CA SER A 91 4.52 -5.27 56.41
C SER A 91 3.41 -4.41 55.82
N LEU A 92 2.83 -3.50 56.61
CA LEU A 92 1.81 -2.57 56.13
C LEU A 92 2.37 -1.56 55.11
N ILE A 93 3.60 -1.08 55.32
CA ILE A 93 4.30 -0.21 54.39
C ILE A 93 4.56 -0.92 53.05
N ASP A 94 4.84 -2.23 53.08
CA ASP A 94 5.06 -3.03 51.87
C ASP A 94 3.75 -3.39 51.12
N GLU A 95 2.63 -3.59 51.83
CA GLU A 95 1.35 -4.00 51.24
C GLU A 95 0.48 -2.82 50.75
N ILE A 96 0.57 -1.64 51.38
CA ILE A 96 -0.18 -0.43 50.95
C ILE A 96 0.09 -0.07 49.48
N PRO A 97 1.34 -0.08 48.98
CA PRO A 97 1.64 0.19 47.58
C PRO A 97 0.99 -0.81 46.63
N LYS A 98 0.98 -2.11 46.98
CA LYS A 98 0.33 -3.17 46.17
C LYS A 98 -1.18 -3.00 46.12
N LEU A 99 -1.79 -2.63 47.24
CA LEU A 99 -3.22 -2.29 47.28
C LEU A 99 -3.51 -1.05 46.45
N THR A 100 -2.67 -0.02 46.56
CA THR A 100 -2.81 1.23 45.80
C THR A 100 -2.69 0.98 44.30
N SER A 101 -1.71 0.18 43.87
CA SER A 101 -1.55 -0.19 42.46
C SER A 101 -2.74 -1.02 41.97
N GLY A 102 -3.18 -2.02 42.73
CA GLY A 102 -4.36 -2.81 42.40
C GLY A 102 -5.64 -1.98 42.31
N CYS A 103 -5.83 -1.00 43.21
CA CYS A 103 -6.94 -0.05 43.13
C CYS A 103 -6.85 0.84 41.90
N SER A 104 -5.65 1.28 41.50
CA SER A 104 -5.46 2.08 40.29
C SER A 104 -5.77 1.29 39.01
N GLU A 105 -5.27 0.04 38.91
CA GLU A 105 -5.56 -0.86 37.80
C GLU A 105 -7.05 -1.19 37.73
N PHE A 106 -7.67 -1.47 38.88
CA PHE A 106 -9.10 -1.68 38.98
C PHE A 106 -9.87 -0.44 38.53
N SER A 107 -9.48 0.76 38.93
CA SER A 107 -10.14 2.01 38.53
C SER A 107 -10.07 2.21 37.02
N THR A 108 -8.89 2.04 36.41
CA THR A 108 -8.72 2.15 34.95
C THR A 108 -9.53 1.08 34.21
N SER A 109 -9.54 -0.16 34.70
CA SER A 109 -10.34 -1.23 34.11
C SER A 109 -11.85 -0.96 34.24
N ALA A 110 -12.29 -0.47 35.39
CA ALA A 110 -13.67 -0.09 35.66
C ALA A 110 -14.12 1.06 34.75
N GLU A 111 -13.30 2.08 34.55
CA GLU A 111 -13.58 3.18 33.61
C GLU A 111 -13.79 2.66 32.18
N HIS A 112 -12.90 1.80 31.69
CA HIS A 112 -13.04 1.22 30.35
C HIS A 112 -14.30 0.32 30.22
N ILE A 113 -14.65 -0.43 31.27
CA ILE A 113 -15.89 -1.22 31.30
C ILE A 113 -17.12 -0.29 31.30
N LEU A 114 -17.08 0.81 32.06
CA LEU A 114 -18.16 1.80 32.10
C LEU A 114 -18.33 2.50 30.75
N GLU A 115 -17.24 2.87 30.07
CA GLU A 115 -17.28 3.44 28.72
C GLU A 115 -17.89 2.46 27.71
N LYS A 116 -17.43 1.20 27.70
CA LYS A 116 -18.02 0.15 26.86
C LYS A 116 -19.50 -0.06 27.15
N ARG A 117 -19.89 -0.08 28.42
CA ARG A 117 -21.28 -0.23 28.83
C ARG A 117 -22.13 0.97 28.39
N LYS A 118 -21.59 2.19 28.50
CA LYS A 118 -22.24 3.41 28.04
C LYS A 118 -22.46 3.37 26.52
N MET A 119 -21.44 3.00 25.75
CA MET A 119 -21.58 2.80 24.30
C MET A 119 -22.64 1.75 23.96
N ASN A 120 -22.62 0.59 24.62
CA ASN A 120 -23.61 -0.46 24.42
C ASN A 120 -25.03 -0.01 24.78
N GLN A 121 -25.19 0.79 25.83
CA GLN A 121 -26.49 1.33 26.23
C GLN A 121 -27.01 2.34 25.21
N THR A 122 -26.14 3.20 24.65
CA THR A 122 -26.50 4.10 23.55
C THR A 122 -26.87 3.32 22.28
N LEU A 123 -26.13 2.25 21.96
CA LEU A 123 -26.47 1.37 20.83
C LEU A 123 -27.84 0.70 21.06
N LEU A 124 -28.12 0.21 22.26
CA LEU A 124 -29.40 -0.41 22.60
C LEU A 124 -30.55 0.61 22.54
N ALA A 125 -30.33 1.85 22.99
CA ALA A 125 -31.34 2.91 22.91
C ALA A 125 -31.68 3.27 21.45
N ASN A 126 -30.68 3.25 20.56
CA ASN A 126 -30.82 3.59 19.14
C ASN A 126 -30.94 2.35 18.23
N HIS A 127 -31.11 1.14 18.77
CA HIS A 127 -31.05 -0.08 17.95
C HIS A 127 -32.20 -0.13 16.93
N SER A 128 -33.38 0.39 17.29
CA SER A 128 -34.54 0.39 16.41
C SER A 128 -34.32 1.27 15.18
N THR A 129 -33.75 2.47 15.37
CA THR A 129 -33.47 3.38 14.24
C THR A 129 -32.35 2.86 13.35
N LEU A 130 -31.37 2.16 13.93
CA LEU A 130 -30.34 1.44 13.17
C LEU A 130 -30.93 0.30 12.35
N LEU A 131 -31.87 -0.45 12.91
CA LEU A 131 -32.57 -1.52 12.21
C LEU A 131 -33.40 -0.95 11.04
N ASP A 132 -34.18 0.11 11.29
CA ASP A 132 -34.95 0.80 10.25
C ASP A 132 -34.05 1.27 9.09
N LEU A 133 -32.85 1.79 9.39
CA LEU A 133 -31.88 2.21 8.39
C LEU A 133 -31.34 1.02 7.57
N LEU A 134 -31.09 -0.11 8.22
CA LEU A 134 -30.60 -1.33 7.58
C LEU A 134 -31.70 -2.05 6.77
N GLU A 135 -32.98 -1.80 7.07
CA GLU A 135 -34.12 -2.36 6.33
C GLU A 135 -34.47 -1.57 5.05
N ILE A 136 -33.90 -0.37 4.85
CA ILE A 136 -34.16 0.48 3.67
C ILE A 136 -34.01 -0.28 2.33
N PRO A 137 -32.97 -1.09 2.07
CA PRO A 137 -32.83 -1.80 0.80
C PRO A 137 -33.97 -2.80 0.56
N GLN A 138 -34.42 -3.48 1.62
CA GLN A 138 -35.54 -4.43 1.55
C GLN A 138 -36.88 -3.72 1.32
N LEU A 139 -37.07 -2.58 1.99
CA LEU A 139 -38.23 -1.70 1.77
C LEU A 139 -38.23 -1.18 0.34
N MET A 140 -37.08 -0.73 -0.16
CA MET A 140 -36.93 -0.23 -1.53
C MET A 140 -37.21 -1.33 -2.57
N ASP A 141 -36.69 -2.55 -2.38
CA ASP A 141 -37.01 -3.68 -3.27
C ASP A 141 -38.51 -3.98 -3.28
N THR A 142 -39.15 -3.93 -2.11
CA THR A 142 -40.61 -4.10 -1.98
C THR A 142 -41.37 -2.98 -2.71
N CYS A 143 -40.95 -1.72 -2.58
CA CYS A 143 -41.53 -0.58 -3.30
C CYS A 143 -41.41 -0.76 -4.82
N VAL A 144 -40.22 -1.15 -5.31
CA VAL A 144 -39.98 -1.40 -6.74
C VAL A 144 -40.86 -2.53 -7.27
N ARG A 145 -40.96 -3.65 -6.53
CA ARG A 145 -41.83 -4.78 -6.90
C ARG A 145 -43.31 -4.44 -6.91
N ASN A 146 -43.76 -3.56 -6.03
CA ASN A 146 -45.15 -3.10 -5.95
C ASN A 146 -45.48 -2.01 -6.99
N GLY A 147 -44.49 -1.47 -7.71
CA GLY A 147 -44.68 -0.39 -8.69
C GLY A 147 -44.73 1.01 -8.09
N ASN A 148 -44.42 1.14 -6.80
CA ASN A 148 -44.35 2.40 -6.06
C ASN A 148 -42.97 3.04 -6.26
N TYR A 149 -42.74 3.58 -7.45
CA TYR A 149 -41.42 4.10 -7.84
C TYR A 149 -41.07 5.44 -7.21
N ASP A 150 -42.06 6.26 -6.87
CA ASP A 150 -41.83 7.57 -6.23
C ASP A 150 -41.17 7.40 -4.85
N GLU A 151 -41.72 6.50 -4.03
CA GLU A 151 -41.21 6.20 -2.69
C GLU A 151 -39.84 5.52 -2.75
N ALA A 152 -39.62 4.63 -3.73
CA ALA A 152 -38.32 4.00 -3.95
C ALA A 152 -37.23 5.04 -4.28
N LEU A 153 -37.56 6.06 -5.07
CA LEU A 153 -36.65 7.15 -5.43
C LEU A 153 -36.42 8.13 -4.27
N ASP A 154 -37.41 8.34 -3.41
CA ASP A 154 -37.23 9.11 -2.16
C ASP A 154 -36.24 8.41 -1.21
N LEU A 155 -36.32 7.09 -1.09
CA LEU A 155 -35.38 6.27 -0.32
C LEU A 155 -33.95 6.33 -0.90
N GLU A 156 -33.82 6.29 -2.23
CA GLU A 156 -32.53 6.44 -2.91
C GLU A 156 -31.89 7.80 -2.59
N ALA A 157 -32.66 8.89 -2.72
CA ALA A 157 -32.18 10.23 -2.43
C ALA A 157 -31.78 10.41 -0.96
N PHE A 158 -32.53 9.79 -0.04
CA PHE A 158 -32.20 9.79 1.38
C PHE A 158 -30.86 9.10 1.67
N VAL A 159 -30.65 7.89 1.15
CA VAL A 159 -29.41 7.13 1.36
C VAL A 159 -28.23 7.79 0.66
N SER A 160 -28.44 8.37 -0.53
CA SER A 160 -27.42 9.13 -1.24
C SER A 160 -26.97 10.35 -0.42
N LYS A 161 -27.91 11.12 0.13
CA LYS A 161 -27.61 12.22 1.05
C LYS A 161 -26.88 11.72 2.30
N LEU A 162 -27.32 10.62 2.91
CA LEU A 162 -26.68 10.06 4.09
C LEU A 162 -25.22 9.63 3.81
N SER A 163 -24.96 9.04 2.65
CA SER A 163 -23.61 8.67 2.22
C SER A 163 -22.69 9.88 2.01
N THR A 164 -23.22 11.02 1.55
CA THR A 164 -22.44 12.26 1.42
C THR A 164 -22.14 12.90 2.78
N MET A 165 -23.06 12.79 3.74
CA MET A 165 -22.87 13.33 5.10
C MET A 165 -21.88 12.50 5.92
N HIS A 166 -21.85 11.17 5.72
CA HIS A 166 -21.03 10.25 6.51
C HIS A 166 -20.17 9.30 5.64
N PRO A 167 -19.18 9.84 4.89
CA PRO A 167 -18.38 9.05 3.96
C PRO A 167 -17.42 8.07 4.64
N LYS A 168 -17.11 8.26 5.94
CA LYS A 168 -16.13 7.42 6.65
C LYS A 168 -16.71 6.09 7.17
N LEU A 169 -18.03 5.92 7.18
CA LEU A 169 -18.67 4.75 7.77
C LEU A 169 -18.89 3.65 6.71
N PRO A 170 -18.26 2.46 6.84
CA PRO A 170 -18.35 1.41 5.82
C PRO A 170 -19.76 0.83 5.69
N VAL A 171 -20.54 0.80 6.78
CA VAL A 171 -21.93 0.32 6.78
C VAL A 171 -22.81 1.20 5.87
N ILE A 172 -22.62 2.52 5.90
CA ILE A 172 -23.39 3.46 5.06
C ILE A 172 -22.96 3.34 3.59
N GLN A 173 -21.67 3.10 3.33
CA GLN A 173 -21.20 2.86 1.96
C GLN A 173 -21.76 1.55 1.38
N ALA A 174 -21.83 0.48 2.18
CA ALA A 174 -22.45 -0.78 1.80
C ALA A 174 -23.94 -0.60 1.53
N LEU A 175 -24.66 0.08 2.43
CA LEU A 175 -26.07 0.46 2.25
C LEU A 175 -26.30 1.22 0.94
N ALA A 176 -25.47 2.22 0.66
CA ALA A 176 -25.55 2.99 -0.57
C ALA A 176 -25.24 2.15 -1.82
N ALA A 177 -24.35 1.15 -1.72
CA ALA A 177 -24.06 0.23 -2.81
C ALA A 177 -25.25 -0.68 -3.13
N GLU A 178 -25.88 -1.26 -2.10
CA GLU A 178 -27.09 -2.08 -2.25
C GLU A 178 -28.25 -1.27 -2.86
N VAL A 179 -28.50 -0.05 -2.36
CA VAL A 179 -29.53 0.85 -2.91
C VAL A 179 -29.25 1.18 -4.38
N ARG A 180 -28.00 1.48 -4.76
CA ARG A 180 -27.62 1.69 -6.16
C ARG A 180 -27.90 0.47 -7.03
N GLN A 181 -27.67 -0.74 -6.53
CA GLN A 181 -27.99 -1.98 -7.24
C GLN A 181 -29.50 -2.11 -7.47
N THR A 182 -30.32 -1.81 -6.47
CA THR A 182 -31.78 -1.80 -6.60
C THR A 182 -32.25 -0.74 -7.61
N THR A 183 -31.65 0.46 -7.60
CA THR A 183 -31.92 1.51 -8.59
C THR A 183 -31.58 1.07 -10.02
N GLN A 184 -30.49 0.32 -10.22
CA GLN A 184 -30.13 -0.24 -11.53
C GLN A 184 -31.15 -1.29 -12.00
N SER A 185 -31.64 -2.14 -11.08
CA SER A 185 -32.72 -3.08 -11.38
C SER A 185 -34.00 -2.34 -11.78
N LEU A 186 -34.40 -1.32 -11.02
CA LEU A 186 -35.53 -0.44 -11.34
C LEU A 186 -35.38 0.20 -12.72
N LEU A 187 -34.21 0.74 -13.03
CA LEU A 187 -33.90 1.34 -14.33
C LEU A 187 -34.13 0.34 -15.48
N SER A 188 -33.65 -0.89 -15.34
CA SER A 188 -33.83 -1.94 -16.35
C SER A 188 -35.32 -2.27 -16.57
N GLN A 189 -36.10 -2.34 -15.48
CA GLN A 189 -37.55 -2.60 -15.53
C GLN A 189 -38.31 -1.45 -16.19
N LEU A 190 -37.99 -0.19 -15.85
CA LEU A 190 -38.60 0.99 -16.46
C LEU A 190 -38.30 1.07 -17.96
N LEU A 191 -37.06 0.78 -18.37
CA LEU A 191 -36.68 0.73 -19.78
C LEU A 191 -37.40 -0.40 -20.54
N GLN A 192 -37.60 -1.56 -19.91
CA GLN A 192 -38.38 -2.64 -20.50
C GLN A 192 -39.86 -2.26 -20.64
N ARG A 193 -40.45 -1.59 -19.66
CA ARG A 193 -41.83 -1.07 -19.71
C ARG A 193 -42.00 -0.02 -20.79
N LEU A 194 -41.03 0.88 -20.96
CA LEU A 194 -41.04 1.88 -22.02
C LEU A 194 -40.96 1.23 -23.43
N ARG A 195 -40.38 0.03 -23.55
CA ARG A 195 -40.36 -0.75 -24.82
C ARG A 195 -41.70 -1.42 -25.14
N SER A 196 -42.54 -1.65 -24.12
CA SER A 196 -43.87 -2.22 -24.31
C SER A 196 -44.87 -1.16 -24.77
N ASN A 197 -46.01 -1.57 -25.34
CA ASN A 197 -47.03 -0.64 -25.82
C ASN A 197 -47.78 -0.03 -24.62
N ILE A 198 -47.29 1.12 -24.13
CA ILE A 198 -47.85 1.86 -22.99
C ILE A 198 -48.52 3.16 -23.42
N GLN A 199 -49.52 3.58 -22.65
CA GLN A 199 -50.27 4.82 -22.88
C GLN A 199 -49.36 6.05 -22.65
N LEU A 200 -49.57 7.13 -23.41
CA LEU A 200 -48.76 8.35 -23.34
C LEU A 200 -48.61 8.95 -21.92
N PRO A 201 -49.64 8.99 -21.05
CA PRO A 201 -49.50 9.50 -19.69
C PRO A 201 -48.52 8.69 -18.82
N GLU A 202 -48.50 7.36 -19.01
CA GLU A 202 -47.60 6.47 -18.27
C GLU A 202 -46.16 6.60 -18.75
N CYS A 203 -45.96 6.85 -20.06
CA CYS A 203 -44.65 7.16 -20.61
C CYS A 203 -44.04 8.41 -19.97
N LEU A 204 -44.84 9.46 -19.84
CA LEU A 204 -44.40 10.72 -19.25
C LEU A 204 -44.04 10.54 -17.77
N ARG A 205 -44.78 9.71 -17.03
CA ARG A 205 -44.43 9.34 -15.65
C ARG A 205 -43.11 8.58 -15.58
N ILE A 206 -42.92 7.55 -16.40
CA ILE A 206 -41.66 6.78 -16.47
C ILE A 206 -40.47 7.68 -16.83
N ILE A 207 -40.65 8.58 -17.80
CA ILE A 207 -39.62 9.58 -18.15
C ILE A 207 -39.35 10.52 -16.96
N GLY A 208 -40.38 10.93 -16.22
CA GLY A 208 -40.22 11.67 -14.97
C GLY A 208 -39.32 10.94 -13.98
N TYR A 209 -39.55 9.64 -13.77
CA TYR A 209 -38.72 8.80 -12.90
C TYR A 209 -37.28 8.68 -13.41
N LEU A 210 -37.10 8.41 -14.71
CA LEU A 210 -35.77 8.31 -15.32
C LEU A 210 -34.98 9.63 -15.21
N ARG A 211 -35.64 10.78 -15.28
CA ARG A 211 -35.00 12.09 -15.11
C ARG A 211 -34.55 12.27 -13.66
N ARG A 212 -35.36 11.81 -12.72
CA ARG A 212 -35.11 11.90 -11.28
C ARG A 212 -33.92 11.02 -10.84
N ILE A 213 -33.73 9.87 -11.50
CA ILE A 213 -32.57 8.99 -11.32
C ILE A 213 -31.26 9.65 -11.84
N GLY A 214 -31.35 10.57 -12.81
CA GLY A 214 -30.20 11.37 -13.27
C GLY A 214 -29.12 10.61 -14.05
N VAL A 215 -29.39 9.37 -14.47
CA VAL A 215 -28.42 8.52 -15.20
C VAL A 215 -28.23 8.94 -16.67
N PHE A 216 -29.21 9.59 -17.28
CA PHE A 216 -29.15 10.03 -18.67
C PHE A 216 -29.05 11.54 -18.79
N ASN A 217 -28.19 12.02 -19.68
CA ASN A 217 -28.16 13.43 -20.05
C ASN A 217 -29.43 13.78 -20.86
N GLU A 218 -29.86 15.04 -20.87
CA GLU A 218 -31.13 15.45 -21.51
C GLU A 218 -31.19 15.05 -23.01
N TYR A 219 -30.04 15.06 -23.68
CA TYR A 219 -29.88 14.64 -25.06
C TYR A 219 -30.02 13.12 -25.26
N GLU A 220 -29.40 12.31 -24.39
CA GLU A 220 -29.50 10.85 -24.43
C GLU A 220 -30.93 10.38 -24.16
N MET A 221 -31.62 11.06 -23.24
CA MET A 221 -33.01 10.79 -22.92
C MET A 221 -33.94 11.07 -24.11
N ARG A 222 -33.70 12.18 -24.83
CA ARG A 222 -34.41 12.50 -26.09
C ARG A 222 -34.09 11.52 -27.21
N LEU A 223 -32.84 11.07 -27.33
CA LEU A 223 -32.47 10.05 -28.31
C LEU A 223 -33.13 8.71 -28.01
N GLN A 224 -33.14 8.29 -26.74
CA GLN A 224 -33.80 7.07 -26.31
C GLN A 224 -35.31 7.14 -26.59
N TYR A 225 -35.95 8.27 -26.29
CA TYR A 225 -37.37 8.50 -26.62
C TYR A 225 -37.63 8.49 -28.13
N CYS A 226 -36.78 9.14 -28.93
CA CYS A 226 -36.91 9.18 -30.39
C CYS A 226 -36.69 7.79 -31.00
N ALA A 227 -35.62 7.09 -30.61
CA ALA A 227 -35.32 5.73 -31.07
C ALA A 227 -36.42 4.74 -30.66
N MET A 228 -37.00 4.88 -29.46
CA MET A 228 -38.06 3.99 -28.99
C MET A 228 -39.44 4.35 -29.58
N GLY A 229 -39.75 5.62 -29.74
CA GLY A 229 -40.95 6.09 -30.44
C GLY A 229 -40.96 5.70 -31.92
N LEU A 230 -39.80 5.70 -32.58
CA LEU A 230 -39.63 5.14 -33.92
C LEU A 230 -39.79 3.61 -33.93
N GLY A 231 -39.35 2.92 -32.87
CA GLY A 231 -39.60 1.49 -32.66
C GLY A 231 -41.09 1.14 -32.54
N TRP A 232 -41.91 2.01 -31.94
CA TRP A 232 -43.38 1.82 -31.85
C TRP A 232 -44.09 1.94 -33.20
N VAL A 233 -43.50 2.67 -34.15
CA VAL A 233 -43.99 2.80 -35.53
C VAL A 233 -43.45 1.66 -36.43
N GLY A 234 -42.72 0.70 -35.86
CA GLY A 234 -42.09 -0.41 -36.61
C GLY A 234 -40.86 0.03 -37.41
N LEU A 235 -40.35 1.23 -37.18
CA LEU A 235 -39.17 1.81 -37.80
C LEU A 235 -37.98 1.73 -36.83
N ASP A 236 -37.69 0.52 -36.32
CA ASP A 236 -36.48 0.30 -35.55
C ASP A 236 -35.27 0.19 -36.50
N PHE A 237 -34.69 1.34 -36.84
CA PHE A 237 -33.52 1.40 -37.72
C PHE A 237 -32.25 0.81 -37.08
N ARG A 238 -32.27 0.44 -35.78
CA ARG A 238 -31.10 -0.17 -35.13
C ARG A 238 -30.71 -1.51 -35.75
N GLY A 239 -31.64 -2.23 -36.38
CA GLY A 239 -31.34 -3.44 -37.15
C GLY A 239 -30.72 -3.16 -38.53
N LEU A 240 -30.86 -1.93 -39.05
CA LEU A 240 -30.36 -1.51 -40.35
C LEU A 240 -29.00 -0.79 -40.25
N LEU A 241 -28.60 -0.35 -39.06
CA LEU A 241 -27.31 0.30 -38.83
C LEU A 241 -26.11 -0.68 -38.91
N PRO A 242 -26.14 -1.89 -38.29
CA PRO A 242 -25.03 -2.84 -38.35
C PRO A 242 -24.52 -3.12 -39.77
N PRO A 243 -25.35 -3.46 -40.79
CA PRO A 243 -24.83 -3.73 -42.13
C PRO A 243 -24.22 -2.49 -42.79
N LEU A 244 -24.69 -1.27 -42.49
CA LEU A 244 -24.12 -0.04 -43.02
C LEU A 244 -22.74 0.27 -42.41
N PHE A 245 -22.61 0.08 -41.09
CA PHE A 245 -21.33 0.25 -40.40
C PHE A 245 -20.35 -0.87 -40.75
N GLU A 246 -20.81 -2.11 -40.88
CA GLU A 246 -19.98 -3.24 -41.30
C GLU A 246 -19.40 -3.01 -42.71
N GLU A 247 -20.22 -2.57 -43.66
CA GLU A 247 -19.77 -2.23 -45.01
C GLU A 247 -18.77 -1.07 -45.02
N ALA A 248 -18.99 -0.03 -44.20
CA ALA A 248 -18.10 1.12 -44.09
C ALA A 248 -16.74 0.74 -43.48
N VAL A 249 -16.74 -0.05 -42.40
CA VAL A 249 -15.53 -0.55 -41.73
C VAL A 249 -14.73 -1.45 -42.66
N LEU A 250 -15.39 -2.35 -43.39
CA LEU A 250 -14.73 -3.22 -44.36
C LEU A 250 -14.07 -2.41 -45.49
N LYS A 251 -14.77 -1.41 -46.03
CA LYS A 251 -14.22 -0.51 -47.07
C LYS A 251 -13.03 0.30 -46.57
N LEU A 252 -13.11 0.83 -45.35
CA LEU A 252 -12.01 1.59 -44.75
C LEU A 252 -10.77 0.72 -44.57
N PHE A 253 -10.94 -0.47 -43.98
CA PHE A 253 -9.85 -1.40 -43.76
C PHE A 253 -9.21 -1.88 -45.08
N SER A 254 -10.03 -2.29 -46.05
CA SER A 254 -9.53 -2.72 -47.37
C SER A 254 -8.80 -1.58 -48.11
N LYS A 255 -9.31 -0.34 -48.03
CA LYS A 255 -8.62 0.84 -48.59
C LYS A 255 -7.24 1.06 -47.96
N ASN A 256 -7.15 1.02 -46.64
CA ASN A 256 -5.87 1.21 -45.93
C ASN A 256 -4.89 0.05 -46.22
N MET A 257 -5.40 -1.18 -46.30
CA MET A 257 -4.60 -2.35 -46.65
C MET A 257 -4.04 -2.26 -48.09
N ASN A 258 -4.87 -1.86 -49.06
CA ASN A 258 -4.41 -1.64 -50.44
C ASN A 258 -3.35 -0.54 -50.52
N ALA A 259 -3.56 0.58 -49.82
CA ALA A 259 -2.57 1.66 -49.77
C ALA A 259 -1.22 1.19 -49.16
N ALA A 260 -1.25 0.35 -48.12
CA ALA A 260 -0.03 -0.22 -47.55
C ALA A 260 0.71 -1.14 -48.54
N VAL A 261 -0.02 -1.96 -49.31
CA VAL A 261 0.54 -2.83 -50.35
C VAL A 261 1.11 -2.02 -51.53
N GLU A 262 0.40 -0.99 -52.00
CA GLU A 262 0.86 -0.11 -53.08
C GLU A 262 2.14 0.63 -52.68
N ASN A 263 2.17 1.17 -51.47
CA ASN A 263 3.36 1.83 -50.93
C ASN A 263 4.54 0.85 -50.81
N PHE A 264 4.30 -0.39 -50.38
CA PHE A 264 5.31 -1.44 -50.37
C PHE A 264 5.90 -1.68 -51.77
N GLN A 265 5.04 -1.86 -52.78
CA GLN A 265 5.47 -2.13 -54.15
C GLN A 265 6.28 -0.97 -54.73
N LEU A 266 5.84 0.27 -54.52
CA LEU A 266 6.54 1.47 -54.96
C LEU A 266 7.94 1.58 -54.32
N VAL A 267 8.02 1.36 -53.01
CA VAL A 267 9.29 1.40 -52.28
C VAL A 267 10.19 0.24 -52.70
N LEU A 268 9.66 -0.96 -52.94
CA LEU A 268 10.41 -2.12 -53.44
C LEU A 268 11.01 -1.87 -54.84
N ASP A 269 10.23 -1.29 -55.76
CA ASP A 269 10.66 -1.03 -57.14
C ASP A 269 11.74 0.07 -57.23
N SER A 270 11.69 1.03 -56.31
CA SER A 270 12.65 2.12 -56.19
C SER A 270 13.81 1.84 -55.23
N HIS A 271 13.79 0.69 -54.54
CA HIS A 271 14.77 0.37 -53.51
C HIS A 271 16.18 0.16 -54.07
N ARG A 272 17.17 0.72 -53.38
CA ARG A 272 18.59 0.51 -53.69
C ARG A 272 19.20 -0.43 -52.64
N TRP A 273 19.66 -1.58 -53.09
CA TRP A 273 20.25 -2.64 -52.26
C TRP A 273 21.67 -2.27 -51.80
N VAL A 274 21.77 -1.38 -50.84
CA VAL A 274 23.01 -0.95 -50.20
C VAL A 274 22.93 -1.28 -48.71
N PRO A 275 24.02 -1.78 -48.08
CA PRO A 275 24.04 -1.98 -46.64
C PRO A 275 23.77 -0.65 -45.92
N LEU A 276 22.66 -0.60 -45.18
CA LEU A 276 22.34 0.53 -44.32
C LEU A 276 23.19 0.43 -43.04
N PRO A 277 23.62 1.55 -42.44
CA PRO A 277 24.32 1.52 -41.15
C PRO A 277 23.43 0.83 -40.11
N ALA A 278 23.99 -0.12 -39.36
CA ALA A 278 23.29 -0.74 -38.24
C ALA A 278 22.91 0.36 -37.24
N VAL A 279 21.61 0.57 -37.04
CA VAL A 279 21.12 1.51 -36.03
C VAL A 279 21.30 0.82 -34.68
N GLY A 280 22.35 1.20 -33.96
CA GLY A 280 22.71 0.62 -32.67
C GLY A 280 21.65 0.92 -31.62
N PHE A 281 20.77 -0.03 -31.35
CA PHE A 281 19.98 -0.08 -30.13
C PHE A 281 20.50 -1.21 -29.23
N PRO A 282 20.74 -0.96 -27.93
CA PRO A 282 21.20 -1.98 -27.02
C PRO A 282 20.14 -3.07 -26.90
N ALA A 283 20.54 -4.34 -27.10
CA ALA A 283 19.69 -5.53 -27.02
C ALA A 283 19.28 -5.90 -25.58
N SER A 284 19.13 -4.91 -24.69
CA SER A 284 18.83 -5.09 -23.28
C SER A 284 17.67 -4.20 -22.85
N SER A 285 16.49 -4.49 -23.37
CA SER A 285 15.22 -4.07 -22.79
C SER A 285 14.14 -5.08 -23.15
N PHE A 286 14.28 -6.31 -22.64
CA PHE A 286 13.12 -7.14 -22.27
C PHE A 286 12.50 -6.51 -21.02
N GLY A 287 11.96 -5.30 -21.17
CA GLY A 287 11.27 -4.55 -20.14
C GLY A 287 9.76 -4.70 -20.34
N GLU A 288 9.09 -5.12 -19.28
CA GLU A 288 7.64 -5.26 -19.09
C GLU A 288 6.77 -4.56 -20.15
N GLU A 289 6.06 -5.37 -20.95
CA GLU A 289 5.01 -4.90 -21.85
C GLU A 289 3.90 -4.19 -21.07
N SER A 290 4.01 -2.86 -21.00
CA SER A 290 2.88 -1.98 -20.73
C SER A 290 1.91 -2.08 -21.91
N GLN A 291 0.63 -2.33 -21.63
CA GLN A 291 -0.37 -2.94 -22.53
C GLN A 291 -0.79 -2.17 -23.80
N GLU A 292 -0.21 -1.04 -24.20
CA GLU A 292 -0.85 -0.20 -25.25
C GLU A 292 -0.04 0.10 -26.53
N ASP A 293 1.29 0.02 -26.52
CA ASP A 293 2.09 0.44 -27.67
C ASP A 293 2.88 -0.70 -28.32
N VAL A 294 2.30 -1.27 -29.39
CA VAL A 294 3.00 -2.16 -30.32
C VAL A 294 3.85 -1.30 -31.24
N THR A 295 5.10 -1.02 -30.84
CA THR A 295 6.07 -0.41 -31.75
C THR A 295 6.52 -1.43 -32.80
N PRO A 296 6.68 -1.04 -34.08
CA PRO A 296 7.19 -1.95 -35.10
C PRO A 296 8.62 -2.41 -34.72
N PRO A 297 8.97 -3.70 -34.86
CA PRO A 297 10.28 -4.22 -34.47
C PRO A 297 11.43 -3.44 -35.13
N SER A 298 12.44 -3.05 -34.34
CA SER A 298 13.61 -2.28 -34.82
C SER A 298 14.38 -3.01 -35.94
N SER A 299 14.31 -4.33 -36.00
CA SER A 299 14.87 -5.17 -37.09
C SER A 299 14.23 -4.92 -38.46
N LEU A 300 13.03 -4.33 -38.54
CA LEU A 300 12.41 -3.95 -39.81
C LEU A 300 12.97 -2.64 -40.39
N MET A 301 13.69 -1.83 -39.59
CA MET A 301 14.30 -0.58 -40.07
C MET A 301 15.41 -0.83 -41.10
N GLU A 302 16.08 -1.98 -41.02
CA GLU A 302 17.07 -2.45 -42.00
C GLU A 302 16.41 -2.84 -43.34
N HIS A 303 15.08 -2.86 -43.38
CA HIS A 303 14.24 -3.34 -44.48
C HIS A 303 13.14 -2.33 -44.82
N PRO A 304 13.48 -1.17 -45.44
CA PRO A 304 12.53 -0.07 -45.65
C PRO A 304 11.21 -0.45 -46.35
N PRO A 305 11.17 -1.33 -47.38
CA PRO A 305 9.90 -1.75 -47.97
C PRO A 305 8.97 -2.41 -46.93
N LEU A 306 9.49 -3.35 -46.13
CA LEU A 306 8.69 -4.05 -45.11
C LEU A 306 8.29 -3.14 -43.94
N ALA A 307 9.15 -2.20 -43.55
CA ALA A 307 8.82 -1.23 -42.51
C ALA A 307 7.61 -0.36 -42.92
N VAL A 308 7.59 0.14 -44.17
CA VAL A 308 6.48 0.94 -44.69
C VAL A 308 5.18 0.12 -44.72
N PHE A 309 5.27 -1.15 -45.13
CA PHE A 309 4.12 -2.06 -45.13
C PHE A 309 3.56 -2.29 -43.72
N VAL A 310 4.41 -2.67 -42.77
CA VAL A 310 4.00 -2.95 -41.38
C VAL A 310 3.41 -1.71 -40.71
N ASN A 311 4.00 -0.53 -40.95
CA ASN A 311 3.44 0.73 -40.47
C ASN A 311 2.04 0.98 -41.04
N GLY A 312 1.84 0.72 -42.34
CA GLY A 312 0.52 0.82 -42.98
C GLY A 312 -0.51 -0.13 -42.37
N VAL A 313 -0.12 -1.38 -42.06
CA VAL A 313 -0.99 -2.35 -41.36
C VAL A 313 -1.32 -1.86 -39.95
N SER A 314 -0.35 -1.33 -39.21
CA SER A 314 -0.58 -0.80 -37.86
C SER A 314 -1.53 0.40 -37.86
N VAL A 315 -1.41 1.30 -38.84
CA VAL A 315 -2.37 2.40 -39.05
C VAL A 315 -3.77 1.86 -39.32
N ALA A 316 -3.90 0.87 -40.21
CA ALA A 316 -5.20 0.26 -40.51
C ALA A 316 -5.86 -0.39 -39.27
N MET A 317 -5.08 -1.02 -38.40
CA MET A 317 -5.55 -1.60 -37.13
C MET A 317 -5.92 -0.53 -36.09
N ASN A 318 -5.17 0.58 -36.05
CA ASN A 318 -5.44 1.68 -35.14
C ASN A 318 -6.74 2.40 -35.47
N GLU A 319 -7.04 2.60 -36.76
CA GLU A 319 -8.32 3.15 -37.24
C GLU A 319 -9.52 2.22 -36.96
N LEU A 320 -9.26 0.91 -36.83
CA LEU A 320 -10.28 -0.09 -36.51
C LEU A 320 -10.57 -0.19 -35.01
N ARG A 321 -9.61 0.19 -34.15
CA ARG A 321 -9.66 0.02 -32.69
C ARG A 321 -10.89 0.67 -32.01
N PRO A 322 -11.33 1.88 -32.39
CA PRO A 322 -12.49 2.51 -31.76
C PRO A 322 -13.82 1.77 -32.02
N CYS A 323 -13.89 0.99 -33.10
CA CYS A 323 -15.09 0.27 -33.49
C CYS A 323 -14.73 -0.95 -34.35
N ALA A 324 -14.43 -2.08 -33.69
CA ALA A 324 -14.12 -3.36 -34.33
C ALA A 324 -15.32 -4.31 -34.25
N PRO A 325 -16.18 -4.42 -35.29
CA PRO A 325 -17.35 -5.28 -35.24
C PRO A 325 -16.94 -6.75 -35.18
N LEU A 326 -17.48 -7.51 -34.22
CA LEU A 326 -17.19 -8.94 -34.07
C LEU A 326 -17.64 -9.77 -35.28
N SER A 327 -18.72 -9.35 -35.96
CA SER A 327 -19.23 -9.98 -37.19
C SER A 327 -18.19 -10.02 -38.31
N LEU A 328 -17.34 -9.00 -38.40
CA LEU A 328 -16.34 -8.85 -39.46
C LEU A 328 -15.01 -9.56 -39.20
N LYS A 329 -14.86 -10.20 -38.03
CA LYS A 329 -13.61 -10.85 -37.61
C LYS A 329 -13.01 -11.76 -38.68
N HIS A 330 -13.81 -12.62 -39.30
CA HIS A 330 -13.32 -13.54 -40.34
C HIS A 330 -13.00 -12.83 -41.67
N VAL A 331 -13.81 -11.85 -42.05
CA VAL A 331 -13.67 -11.12 -43.31
C VAL A 331 -12.43 -10.22 -43.30
N LEU A 332 -12.19 -9.51 -42.18
CA LEU A 332 -11.01 -8.67 -42.02
C LEU A 332 -9.72 -9.50 -41.89
N ALA A 333 -9.79 -10.68 -41.26
CA ALA A 333 -8.67 -11.62 -41.24
C ALA A 333 -8.29 -12.06 -42.67
N GLN A 334 -9.29 -12.36 -43.51
CA GLN A 334 -9.06 -12.71 -44.92
C GLN A 334 -8.46 -11.54 -45.73
N GLU A 335 -8.92 -10.31 -45.53
CA GLU A 335 -8.36 -9.14 -46.20
C GLU A 335 -6.90 -8.87 -45.78
N LEU A 336 -6.55 -9.07 -44.50
CA LEU A 336 -5.15 -8.98 -44.05
C LEU A 336 -4.28 -10.08 -44.68
N VAL A 337 -4.76 -11.33 -44.70
CA VAL A 337 -4.05 -12.46 -45.34
C VAL A 337 -3.82 -12.18 -46.84
N LYS A 338 -4.83 -11.65 -47.53
CA LYS A 338 -4.73 -11.26 -48.95
C LYS A 338 -3.71 -10.15 -49.18
N GLY A 339 -3.65 -9.15 -48.30
CA GLY A 339 -2.61 -8.11 -48.33
C GLY A 339 -1.20 -8.68 -48.19
N LEU A 340 -1.00 -9.57 -47.21
CA LEU A 340 0.27 -10.28 -47.00
C LEU A 340 0.65 -11.18 -48.19
N GLN A 341 -0.33 -11.87 -48.79
CA GLN A 341 -0.14 -12.69 -49.99
C GLN A 341 0.32 -11.83 -51.18
N THR A 342 -0.28 -10.66 -51.36
CA THR A 342 0.11 -9.74 -52.45
C THR A 342 1.54 -9.22 -52.27
N VAL A 343 1.97 -8.96 -51.03
CA VAL A 343 3.37 -8.61 -50.71
C VAL A 343 4.31 -9.78 -51.04
N SER A 344 3.94 -11.00 -50.64
CA SER A 344 4.70 -12.20 -50.95
C SER A 344 4.86 -12.42 -52.46
N ASP A 345 3.78 -12.32 -53.22
CA ASP A 345 3.78 -12.46 -54.68
C ASP A 345 4.62 -11.37 -55.35
N SER A 346 4.60 -10.14 -54.79
CA SER A 346 5.44 -9.04 -55.26
C SER A 346 6.93 -9.32 -55.07
N LEU A 347 7.33 -9.92 -53.93
CA LEU A 347 8.70 -10.35 -53.68
C LEU A 347 9.12 -11.46 -54.67
N LEU A 348 8.28 -12.48 -54.89
CA LEU A 348 8.54 -13.55 -55.85
C LEU A 348 8.69 -13.01 -57.28
N ARG A 349 7.84 -12.06 -57.66
CA ARG A 349 7.89 -11.38 -58.96
C ARG A 349 9.17 -10.55 -59.10
N TYR A 350 9.58 -9.85 -58.05
CA TYR A 350 10.81 -9.07 -58.05
C TYR A 350 12.04 -9.96 -58.29
N ASN A 351 12.10 -11.12 -57.63
CA ASN A 351 13.18 -12.10 -57.81
C ASN A 351 13.26 -12.68 -59.24
N THR A 352 12.12 -12.86 -59.91
CA THR A 352 12.08 -13.42 -61.27
C THR A 352 12.33 -12.39 -62.36
N THR A 353 12.04 -11.11 -62.11
CA THR A 353 12.11 -10.04 -63.12
C THR A 353 13.41 -9.24 -63.06
N ARG A 354 14.08 -9.15 -61.90
CA ARG A 354 15.33 -8.39 -61.74
C ARG A 354 16.53 -9.31 -61.57
N MET A 355 17.57 -9.08 -62.36
CA MET A 355 18.88 -9.71 -62.15
C MET A 355 19.63 -8.97 -61.05
N LEU A 356 19.68 -9.57 -59.86
CA LEU A 356 20.40 -9.05 -58.69
C LEU A 356 21.87 -9.52 -58.71
N ARG A 357 22.81 -8.66 -58.33
CA ARG A 357 24.21 -9.06 -58.06
C ARG A 357 24.31 -9.84 -56.76
N GLU A 358 25.37 -10.61 -56.53
CA GLU A 358 25.52 -11.49 -55.35
C GLU A 358 25.29 -10.76 -54.01
N ASN A 359 25.88 -9.58 -53.81
CA ASN A 359 25.67 -8.78 -52.60
C ASN A 359 24.22 -8.24 -52.46
N GLU A 360 23.59 -7.88 -53.58
CA GLU A 360 22.20 -7.39 -53.61
C GLU A 360 21.22 -8.54 -53.35
N SER A 361 21.57 -9.76 -53.80
CA SER A 361 20.79 -10.97 -53.57
C SER A 361 20.79 -11.41 -52.10
N LEU A 362 21.90 -11.23 -51.38
CA LEU A 362 21.97 -11.49 -49.93
C LEU A 362 21.06 -10.55 -49.14
N LEU A 363 21.05 -9.25 -49.47
CA LEU A 363 20.16 -8.26 -48.85
C LEU A 363 18.68 -8.52 -49.17
N PHE A 364 18.38 -8.93 -50.41
CA PHE A 364 17.04 -9.33 -50.81
C PHE A 364 16.56 -10.60 -50.08
N LEU A 365 17.43 -11.61 -49.93
CA LEU A 365 17.11 -12.81 -49.15
C LEU A 365 16.92 -12.49 -47.67
N SER A 366 17.67 -11.53 -47.10
CA SER A 366 17.44 -11.02 -45.76
C SER A 366 16.05 -10.38 -45.63
N LEU A 367 15.62 -9.57 -46.62
CA LEU A 367 14.27 -9.00 -46.68
C LEU A 367 13.20 -10.11 -46.69
N CYS A 368 13.35 -11.11 -47.55
CA CYS A 368 12.45 -12.27 -47.63
C CYS A 368 12.37 -13.05 -46.30
N ARG A 369 13.50 -13.17 -45.59
CA ARG A 369 13.55 -13.80 -44.27
C ARG A 369 12.82 -12.97 -43.21
N ALA A 370 13.06 -11.65 -43.18
CA ALA A 370 12.38 -10.73 -42.27
C ALA A 370 10.86 -10.67 -42.49
N PHE A 371 10.39 -10.86 -43.73
CA PHE A 371 8.95 -10.99 -44.01
C PHE A 371 8.32 -12.18 -43.27
N ILE A 372 8.95 -13.36 -43.31
CA ILE A 372 8.44 -14.60 -42.70
C ILE A 372 8.63 -14.62 -41.19
N GLU A 373 9.80 -14.19 -40.70
CA GLU A 373 10.19 -14.32 -39.30
C GLU A 373 9.71 -13.15 -38.42
N VAL A 374 9.50 -11.95 -39.00
CA VAL A 374 9.23 -10.73 -38.23
C VAL A 374 7.93 -10.04 -38.65
N ALA A 375 7.78 -9.69 -39.93
CA ALA A 375 6.62 -8.92 -40.39
C ALA A 375 5.30 -9.71 -40.26
N PHE A 376 5.28 -10.97 -40.72
CA PHE A 376 4.08 -11.81 -40.64
C PHE A 376 3.61 -12.06 -39.20
N PRO A 377 4.47 -12.53 -38.25
CA PRO A 377 4.06 -12.72 -36.86
C PRO A 377 3.60 -11.43 -36.17
N HIS A 378 4.19 -10.29 -36.53
CA HIS A 378 3.78 -8.99 -36.01
C HIS A 378 2.36 -8.63 -36.45
N CYS A 379 2.03 -8.76 -37.74
CA CYS A 379 0.67 -8.53 -38.24
C CYS A 379 -0.37 -9.46 -37.60
N VAL A 380 -0.01 -10.73 -37.36
CA VAL A 380 -0.85 -11.70 -36.64
C VAL A 380 -1.12 -11.25 -35.20
N SER A 381 -0.09 -10.78 -34.50
CA SER A 381 -0.21 -10.27 -33.12
C SER A 381 -1.08 -9.01 -33.05
N CYS A 382 -0.88 -8.05 -33.95
CA CYS A 382 -1.70 -6.84 -34.04
C CYS A 382 -3.19 -7.19 -34.24
N PHE A 383 -3.50 -8.13 -35.13
CA PHE A 383 -4.87 -8.58 -35.34
C PHE A 383 -5.45 -9.32 -34.13
N GLY A 384 -4.64 -10.14 -33.45
CA GLY A 384 -5.03 -10.85 -32.23
C GLY A 384 -5.35 -9.92 -31.04
N ARG A 385 -4.73 -8.74 -30.99
CA ARG A 385 -5.06 -7.71 -29.99
C ARG A 385 -6.37 -6.98 -30.30
N CYS A 386 -6.67 -6.73 -31.59
CA CYS A 386 -7.95 -6.16 -32.01
C CYS A 386 -9.13 -7.15 -31.87
N TYR A 387 -8.88 -8.45 -32.11
CA TYR A 387 -9.87 -9.51 -32.03
C TYR A 387 -9.38 -10.67 -31.17
N PRO A 388 -10.00 -10.93 -30.00
CA PRO A 388 -9.68 -12.10 -29.18
C PRO A 388 -9.78 -13.40 -29.99
N GLY A 389 -8.71 -14.19 -30.01
CA GLY A 389 -8.61 -15.42 -30.81
C GLY A 389 -8.54 -15.21 -32.33
N GLY A 390 -8.30 -13.99 -32.81
CA GLY A 390 -8.11 -13.67 -34.22
C GLY A 390 -6.75 -14.14 -34.77
N ALA A 391 -5.72 -14.19 -33.92
CA ALA A 391 -4.38 -14.63 -34.30
C ALA A 391 -4.36 -16.06 -34.88
N ALA A 392 -5.16 -16.97 -34.32
CA ALA A 392 -5.28 -18.35 -34.80
C ALA A 392 -5.83 -18.44 -36.23
N LEU A 393 -6.74 -17.53 -36.62
CA LEU A 393 -7.34 -17.51 -37.96
C LEU A 393 -6.32 -17.14 -39.05
N ILE A 394 -5.27 -16.40 -38.70
CA ILE A 394 -4.23 -15.94 -39.63
C ILE A 394 -3.00 -16.84 -39.56
N ALA A 395 -2.73 -17.48 -38.42
CA ALA A 395 -1.60 -18.37 -38.24
C ALA A 395 -1.59 -19.55 -39.24
N ASP A 396 -2.77 -20.08 -39.59
CA ASP A 396 -2.92 -21.16 -40.58
C ASP A 396 -2.51 -20.75 -42.01
N ALA A 397 -2.51 -19.44 -42.30
CA ALA A 397 -2.12 -18.89 -43.61
C ALA A 397 -0.61 -18.91 -43.85
N LYS A 398 0.22 -19.29 -42.86
CA LYS A 398 1.69 -19.37 -43.00
C LYS A 398 2.14 -20.27 -44.15
N THR A 399 1.37 -21.32 -44.46
CA THR A 399 1.62 -22.26 -45.56
C THR A 399 1.50 -21.62 -46.96
N LEU A 400 0.78 -20.49 -47.09
CA LEU A 400 0.63 -19.77 -48.36
C LEU A 400 1.94 -19.09 -48.81
N PHE A 401 2.90 -18.90 -47.90
CA PHE A 401 4.18 -18.25 -48.18
C PHE A 401 5.33 -19.23 -48.44
N ASP A 402 5.02 -20.52 -48.65
CA ASP A 402 6.01 -21.58 -48.93
C ASP A 402 6.90 -21.28 -50.15
N GLY A 403 6.42 -20.49 -51.11
CA GLY A 403 7.22 -20.05 -52.25
C GLY A 403 8.47 -19.25 -51.82
N ILE A 404 8.32 -18.34 -50.87
CA ILE A 404 9.44 -17.57 -50.31
C ILE A 404 10.33 -18.47 -49.44
N SER A 405 9.72 -19.33 -48.63
CA SER A 405 10.46 -20.31 -47.82
C SER A 405 11.35 -21.22 -48.68
N ARG A 406 10.86 -21.68 -49.86
CA ARG A 406 11.64 -22.48 -50.82
C ARG A 406 12.76 -21.68 -51.49
N LEU A 407 12.57 -20.39 -51.75
CA LEU A 407 13.65 -19.52 -52.27
C LEU A 407 14.79 -19.37 -51.26
N LEU A 408 14.47 -19.23 -49.97
CA LEU A 408 15.46 -19.15 -48.90
C LEU A 408 16.26 -20.46 -48.76
N VAL A 409 15.60 -21.61 -48.89
CA VAL A 409 16.24 -22.95 -48.81
C VAL A 409 17.13 -23.24 -50.03
N THR A 410 16.67 -22.90 -51.25
CA THR A 410 17.46 -23.14 -52.48
C THR A 410 18.68 -22.24 -52.58
N SER A 411 18.64 -21.03 -52.00
CA SER A 411 19.76 -20.09 -51.98
C SER A 411 20.82 -20.45 -50.93
N SER A 412 20.43 -21.08 -49.81
CA SER A 412 21.35 -21.64 -48.81
C SER A 412 22.22 -22.80 -49.35
N SER A 413 21.78 -23.49 -50.42
CA SER A 413 22.56 -24.55 -51.08
C SER A 413 23.65 -24.06 -52.06
N ARG A 414 23.80 -22.74 -52.27
CA ARG A 414 24.88 -22.17 -53.10
C ARG A 414 26.17 -21.85 -52.35
N GLU A 415 26.24 -22.09 -51.04
CA GLU A 415 27.51 -22.08 -50.30
C GLU A 415 28.28 -23.41 -50.51
N LEU A 416 29.43 -23.35 -51.19
CA LEU A 416 30.43 -24.42 -51.28
C LEU A 416 31.52 -24.24 -50.19
N PRO A 417 32.24 -25.33 -49.80
CA PRO A 417 32.74 -25.56 -48.44
C PRO A 417 34.03 -24.82 -48.08
N LYS A 418 34.29 -24.76 -46.76
CA LYS A 418 35.47 -24.24 -46.05
C LYS A 418 36.81 -24.42 -46.79
N PRO A 419 37.76 -23.47 -46.71
CA PRO A 419 39.14 -23.72 -47.10
C PRO A 419 39.87 -24.51 -46.00
N VAL A 420 40.58 -25.58 -46.38
CA VAL A 420 41.56 -26.28 -45.53
C VAL A 420 42.92 -26.23 -46.22
N ARG A 421 43.95 -25.77 -45.49
CA ARG A 421 45.35 -26.25 -45.46
C ARG A 421 46.15 -25.32 -44.52
N ASN A 422 47.06 -25.77 -43.65
CA ASN A 422 47.82 -27.02 -43.63
C ASN A 422 48.50 -27.25 -42.25
N SER A 423 48.58 -28.54 -41.84
CA SER A 423 49.71 -29.26 -41.20
C SER A 423 50.31 -28.73 -39.86
N GLU A 424 50.50 -29.46 -38.75
CA GLU A 424 50.94 -30.85 -38.43
C GLU A 424 50.56 -31.10 -36.94
N ALA A 425 49.98 -32.22 -36.45
CA ALA A 425 50.42 -33.62 -36.31
C ALA A 425 50.45 -34.03 -34.81
N LYS A 426 50.08 -35.30 -34.55
CA LYS A 426 50.22 -36.14 -33.32
C LYS A 426 49.19 -35.90 -32.19
N SER A 427 48.17 -36.74 -31.99
CA SER A 427 48.09 -38.17 -31.62
C SER A 427 47.95 -38.41 -30.10
N ILE A 428 46.93 -39.21 -29.74
CA ILE A 428 46.74 -40.03 -28.52
C ILE A 428 45.82 -39.47 -27.42
N SER A 429 44.60 -40.06 -27.39
CA SER A 429 43.87 -40.75 -26.31
C SER A 429 43.72 -40.18 -24.87
N GLU A 430 42.52 -40.46 -24.35
CA GLU A 430 42.16 -40.95 -23.00
C GLU A 430 41.63 -39.98 -21.92
N ASN A 431 40.39 -40.29 -21.51
CA ASN A 431 39.75 -40.27 -20.17
C ASN A 431 39.95 -39.13 -19.17
N GLY A 432 38.82 -38.76 -18.53
CA GLY A 432 38.78 -38.63 -17.06
C GLY A 432 38.39 -37.27 -16.48
N ASP A 433 37.19 -37.24 -15.92
CA ASP A 433 36.82 -36.75 -14.57
C ASP A 433 37.04 -35.30 -14.10
N MET A 434 36.09 -34.91 -13.25
CA MET A 434 35.88 -33.67 -12.49
C MET A 434 37.04 -33.30 -11.52
N PRO A 435 36.91 -32.24 -10.69
CA PRO A 435 36.84 -30.80 -10.94
C PRO A 435 37.93 -30.09 -10.08
N ASN A 436 37.68 -28.83 -9.68
CA ASN A 436 38.12 -28.17 -8.43
C ASN A 436 39.22 -27.09 -8.57
N LYS A 437 38.86 -25.90 -8.04
CA LYS A 437 39.68 -24.99 -7.21
C LYS A 437 40.89 -24.31 -7.86
N GLU A 438 41.38 -23.17 -7.42
CA GLU A 438 40.95 -22.03 -6.59
C GLU A 438 42.14 -21.06 -6.72
N ASN A 439 41.92 -19.79 -6.39
CA ASN A 439 42.96 -18.78 -6.11
C ASN A 439 43.69 -18.23 -7.36
N GLY A 440 43.72 -16.92 -7.60
CA GLY A 440 43.63 -15.79 -6.70
C GLY A 440 44.92 -15.00 -6.83
N VAL A 441 44.86 -13.77 -7.36
CA VAL A 441 45.90 -12.75 -7.14
C VAL A 441 45.22 -11.39 -7.05
N VAL A 442 45.55 -10.73 -5.95
CA VAL A 442 45.15 -9.40 -5.48
C VAL A 442 46.11 -8.35 -6.04
N LEU A 443 45.64 -7.11 -6.24
CA LEU A 443 46.30 -5.80 -6.01
C LEU A 443 45.37 -4.73 -6.65
N SER A 444 44.59 -3.92 -5.92
CA SER A 444 44.97 -2.70 -5.16
C SER A 444 45.76 -1.74 -6.05
N THR A 445 45.45 -0.45 -6.27
CA THR A 445 44.81 0.62 -5.48
C THR A 445 44.54 1.76 -6.50
N GLU A 446 43.60 2.69 -6.35
CA GLU A 446 43.88 4.04 -5.84
C GLU A 446 42.58 4.85 -5.73
N GLN A 447 42.49 5.61 -4.63
CA GLN A 447 41.46 6.60 -4.29
C GLN A 447 41.77 7.97 -4.93
N ALA A 448 40.71 8.74 -5.22
CA ALA A 448 40.54 10.17 -4.89
C ALA A 448 39.08 10.53 -5.30
N GLU A 449 38.18 10.96 -4.39
CA GLU A 449 38.01 12.33 -3.87
C GLU A 449 37.88 13.37 -5.02
N SER A 450 36.89 14.26 -5.12
CA SER A 450 35.96 14.82 -4.13
C SER A 450 34.90 15.73 -4.81
N THR A 451 33.73 15.86 -4.16
CA THR A 451 32.94 17.11 -3.89
C THR A 451 32.44 18.05 -5.00
N ASN A 452 31.12 18.29 -5.00
CA ASN A 452 30.44 19.57 -4.66
C ASN A 452 28.92 19.40 -4.93
N THR A 453 27.99 19.45 -3.96
CA THR A 453 27.39 20.58 -3.19
C THR A 453 26.68 21.65 -4.01
N GLU A 454 25.38 21.80 -3.76
CA GLU A 454 24.52 23.01 -3.82
C GLU A 454 23.18 22.58 -3.18
N GLU A 455 22.96 22.72 -1.87
CA GLU A 455 22.57 23.88 -1.06
C GLU A 455 21.27 24.62 -1.45
N GLU A 456 20.48 24.81 -0.40
CA GLU A 456 19.10 25.28 -0.25
C GLU A 456 18.99 26.82 -0.40
N PRO A 457 17.80 27.47 -0.31
CA PRO A 457 17.33 27.83 1.04
C PRO A 457 15.81 27.99 1.24
N ASN A 458 15.40 27.67 2.47
CA ASN A 458 14.20 28.18 3.15
C ASN A 458 14.22 29.70 3.36
N ASN A 459 13.03 30.33 3.39
CA ASN A 459 12.79 31.43 4.31
C ASN A 459 11.30 31.65 4.64
N VAL A 460 11.02 31.82 5.94
CA VAL A 460 9.76 32.28 6.56
C VAL A 460 10.04 33.66 7.18
N PRO A 461 9.04 34.55 7.34
CA PRO A 461 8.81 35.06 8.69
C PRO A 461 7.32 35.21 9.11
N SER A 462 7.20 35.38 10.43
CA SER A 462 6.07 35.19 11.34
C SER A 462 5.00 36.30 11.46
N LYS A 463 3.90 35.90 12.14
CA LYS A 463 3.04 36.63 13.13
C LYS A 463 1.97 37.62 12.64
N ASN A 464 0.71 37.34 13.01
CA ASN A 464 -0.10 38.24 13.85
C ASN A 464 -1.22 37.49 14.60
N GLU A 465 -1.42 37.92 15.85
CA GLU A 465 -2.38 37.45 16.84
C GLU A 465 -3.76 38.08 16.61
N GLU A 466 -4.85 37.36 16.89
CA GLU A 466 -6.09 37.98 17.38
C GLU A 466 -6.89 36.98 18.25
N LYS A 467 -7.39 37.50 19.37
CA LYS A 467 -7.97 36.82 20.55
C LYS A 467 -9.47 36.51 20.39
N PRO A 468 -10.06 35.71 21.30
CA PRO A 468 -11.41 35.16 21.17
C PRO A 468 -12.52 36.10 21.68
N GLY A 469 -13.67 36.06 21.02
CA GLY A 469 -14.91 36.69 21.45
C GLY A 469 -15.79 35.71 22.24
N ASN A 470 -16.11 36.11 23.47
CA ASN A 470 -17.00 35.46 24.41
C ASN A 470 -18.27 36.31 24.52
N VAL A 471 -19.47 35.80 24.19
CA VAL A 471 -20.74 36.36 24.70
C VAL A 471 -21.80 35.26 24.83
N SER A 472 -22.33 35.18 26.04
CA SER A 472 -23.47 34.40 26.52
C SER A 472 -24.81 34.80 25.88
N SER A 473 -25.67 33.81 25.63
CA SER A 473 -27.10 33.79 26.03
C SER A 473 -27.73 32.45 25.67
#